data_AF-A0A7W1UWW0-F1
#
_entry.id   AF-A0A7W1UWW0-F1
#
_cell.length_a   1.000
_cell.length_b   1.000
_cell.length_c   1.000
_cell.angle_alpha   90.00
_cell.angle_beta   90.00
_cell.angle_gamma   90.00
#
_symmetry.space_group_name_H-M   'P 1'
#
loop_
_entity.id
_entity.type
_entity.pdbx_description
1 polymer ?
#
loop_
_entity_poly.entity_id
_entity_poly.type
_entity_poly.pdbx_seq_one_letter_code
_entity_poly.pdbx_strand_id
1 'polypeptide(L)' 'MSERSGLIAGGELRRIALDLVTPFRTSFGEETARDVLLVAVDMEYGDVTVRGWGECVAMTAPLYSPEFV' A
#
# COMPACT_ATOMS: atom_id res chain seq x y z
N MET A 1 29.58 -3.04 19.43
CA MET A 1 28.10 -3.03 19.35
C MET A 1 27.75 -3.88 18.14
N SER A 2 27.19 -5.08 18.32
CA SER A 2 26.90 -5.99 17.19
C SER A 2 25.70 -5.44 16.42
N GLU A 3 25.90 -5.04 15.16
CA GLU A 3 24.79 -4.83 14.22
C GLU A 3 24.05 -6.17 14.07
N ARG A 4 22.80 -6.24 14.53
CA ARG A 4 21.88 -7.28 14.09
C ARG A 4 21.12 -6.68 12.92
N SER A 5 21.29 -7.20 11.71
CA SER A 5 20.48 -6.84 10.56
C SER A 5 19.20 -7.68 10.56
N GLY A 6 18.05 -7.07 10.31
CA GLY A 6 16.81 -7.81 10.07
C GLY A 6 16.78 -8.44 8.68
N LEU A 7 16.05 -9.54 8.52
CA LEU A 7 15.82 -10.22 7.23
C LEU A 7 14.34 -10.16 6.86
N ILE A 8 14.01 -9.99 5.58
CA ILE A 8 12.63 -10.09 5.09
C ILE A 8 12.26 -11.56 4.99
N ALA A 9 11.21 -11.97 5.70
CA ALA A 9 10.72 -13.36 5.70
C ALA A 9 9.58 -13.58 4.70
N GLY A 10 8.81 -12.54 4.38
CA GLY A 10 7.70 -12.62 3.44
C GLY A 10 6.89 -11.34 3.36
N GLY A 11 5.83 -11.36 2.55
CA GLY A 11 4.93 -10.23 2.43
C GLY A 11 3.56 -10.60 1.90
N GLU A 12 2.63 -9.67 2.07
CA GLU A 12 1.23 -9.79 1.63
C GLU A 12 0.81 -8.53 0.89
N LEU A 13 0.11 -8.72 -0.23
CA LEU A 13 -0.57 -7.65 -0.94
C LEU A 13 -2.08 -7.76 -0.69
N ARG A 14 -2.69 -6.67 -0.22
CA ARG A 14 -4.15 -6.58 -0.05
C ARG A 14 -4.68 -5.44 -0.90
N ARG A 15 -5.53 -5.77 -1.87
CA ARG A 15 -6.34 -4.77 -2.57
C ARG A 15 -7.68 -4.63 -1.84
N ILE A 16 -8.00 -3.41 -1.44
CA ILE A 16 -9.27 -3.07 -0.79
C ILE A 16 -9.93 -1.90 -1.53
N ALA A 17 -11.24 -1.78 -1.38
CA ALA A 17 -11.99 -0.61 -1.80
C ALA A 17 -12.59 0.08 -0.58
N LEU A 18 -12.40 1.38 -0.46
CA LEU A 18 -12.97 2.20 0.61
C LEU A 18 -13.94 3.22 0.01
N ASP A 19 -15.20 3.16 0.40
CA ASP A 19 -16.21 4.12 -0.06
C ASP A 19 -15.84 5.54 0.40
N LEU A 20 -15.94 6.51 -0.52
CA LEU A 20 -15.73 7.92 -0.19
C LEU A 20 -16.98 8.51 0.45
N VAL A 21 -16.79 9.35 1.47
CA VAL A 21 -17.90 10.06 2.13
C VAL A 21 -18.67 10.94 1.12
N THR A 22 -17.96 11.56 0.19
CA THR A 22 -18.51 12.35 -0.92
C THR A 22 -17.78 11.99 -2.20
N PRO A 23 -18.46 11.86 -3.36
CA PRO A 23 -17.79 11.62 -4.63
C PRO A 23 -16.73 12.68 -4.96
N PHE A 24 -15.58 12.25 -5.49
CA PHE A 24 -14.49 13.13 -5.89
C PHE A 24 -14.47 13.28 -7.41
N ARG A 25 -14.58 14.51 -7.92
CA ARG A 25 -14.71 14.78 -9.36
C ARG A 25 -13.56 15.63 -9.88
N THR A 26 -12.97 15.18 -10.98
CA THR A 26 -11.90 15.88 -11.72
C THR A 26 -12.28 15.99 -13.20
N SER A 27 -11.41 16.56 -14.03
CA SER A 27 -11.56 16.54 -15.50
C SER A 27 -11.50 15.12 -16.09
N PHE A 28 -11.00 14.15 -15.35
CA PHE A 28 -10.84 12.77 -15.79
C PHE A 28 -12.00 11.84 -15.41
N GLY A 29 -12.95 12.31 -14.59
CA GLY A 29 -14.09 11.51 -14.16
C GLY A 29 -14.49 11.77 -12.72
N GLU A 30 -15.32 10.88 -12.20
CA GLU A 30 -15.79 10.87 -10.81
C GLU A 30 -15.41 9.54 -10.16
N GLU A 31 -14.86 9.62 -8.95
CA GLU A 31 -14.57 8.46 -8.10
C GLU A 31 -15.54 8.46 -6.91
N THR A 32 -16.11 7.28 -6.62
CA THR A 32 -17.01 7.05 -5.47
C THR A 32 -16.38 6.16 -4.39
N ALA A 33 -15.30 5.45 -4.73
CA ALA A 33 -14.53 4.63 -3.82
C ALA A 33 -13.04 4.75 -4.16
N ARG A 34 -12.18 4.64 -3.16
CA ARG A 34 -10.73 4.56 -3.33
C ARG A 34 -10.30 3.11 -3.42
N ASP A 35 -9.70 2.73 -4.55
CA ASP A 35 -8.92 1.49 -4.66
C ASP A 35 -7.57 1.70 -3.97
N VAL A 36 -7.25 0.83 -3.01
CA VAL A 36 -6.03 0.92 -2.19
C VAL A 36 -5.30 -0.41 -2.23
N LEU A 37 -4.01 -0.36 -2.57
CA LEU A 37 -3.10 -1.49 -2.42
C LEU A 37 -2.27 -1.33 -1.15
N LEU A 38 -2.57 -2.15 -0.15
CA LEU A 38 -1.77 -2.26 1.08
C LEU A 38 -0.70 -3.33 0.89
N VAL A 39 0.52 -3.00 1.34
CA VAL A 39 1.67 -3.90 1.37
C VAL A 39 1.99 -4.19 2.83
N ALA A 40 2.04 -5.46 3.19
CA ALA A 40 2.61 -5.88 4.46
C ALA A 40 3.90 -6.66 4.22
N VAL A 41 4.90 -6.42 5.07
CA VAL A 41 6.17 -7.15 5.03
C VAL A 41 6.46 -7.66 6.43
N ASP A 42 6.74 -8.96 6.53
CA ASP A 42 7.17 -9.59 7.77
C ASP A 42 8.71 -9.64 7.77
N MET A 43 9.33 -9.14 8.83
CA MET A 43 10.77 -9.10 9.06
C MET A 43 11.12 -9.92 10.30
N GLU A 44 12.17 -10.74 10.19
CA GLU A 44 12.81 -11.40 11.33
C GLU A 44 13.96 -10.54 11.87
N TYR A 45 13.94 -10.25 13.17
CA TYR A 45 14.99 -9.51 13.87
C TYR A 45 15.36 -10.24 15.17
N GLY A 46 16.40 -11.07 15.10
CA GLY A 46 16.68 -12.02 16.18
C GLY A 46 15.51 -12.99 16.35
N ASP A 47 15.03 -13.15 17.58
CA ASP A 47 13.92 -14.06 17.91
C ASP A 47 12.53 -13.40 17.80
N VAL A 48 12.45 -12.22 17.16
CA VAL A 48 11.21 -11.44 17.03
C VAL A 48 10.83 -11.33 15.56
N THR A 49 9.54 -11.54 15.28
CA THR A 49 8.94 -11.22 13.98
C THR A 49 8.22 -9.88 14.08
N VAL A 50 8.52 -8.96 13.18
CA VAL A 50 7.90 -7.64 13.08
C VAL A 50 7.15 -7.53 11.76
N ARG A 51 5.92 -7.03 11.80
CA ARG A 51 5.13 -6.76 10.59
C ARG A 51 5.04 -5.27 10.32
N GLY A 52 5.57 -4.84 9.18
CA GLY A 52 5.45 -3.47 8.68
C GLY A 52 4.33 -3.34 7.66
N TRP A 53 3.69 -2.18 7.60
CA TRP A 53 2.65 -1.84 6.62
C TRP A 53 3.06 -0.61 5.80
N GLY A 54 2.70 -0.63 4.52
CA GLY A 54 2.79 0.51 3.61
C GLY A 54 1.57 0.56 2.70
N GLU A 55 1.32 1.72 2.11
CA GLU A 55 0.25 1.95 1.16
C GLU A 55 0.86 2.40 -0.18
N CYS A 56 0.43 1.76 -1.28
CA CYS A 56 0.67 2.30 -2.60
C CYS A 56 -0.49 3.23 -2.96
N VAL A 57 -0.18 4.52 -3.13
CA VAL A 57 -1.17 5.58 -3.35
C VAL A 57 -1.44 5.89 -4.84
N ALA A 58 -0.78 5.16 -5.74
CA ALA A 58 -1.00 5.28 -7.18
C ALA A 58 -2.45 4.94 -7.55
N MET A 59 -2.96 5.60 -8.59
CA MET A 59 -4.34 5.43 -9.06
C MET A 59 -4.45 4.20 -9.97
N THR A 60 -5.67 3.77 -10.27
CA THR A 60 -5.91 2.62 -11.17
C THR A 60 -5.60 2.92 -12.65
N ALA A 61 -5.40 4.19 -12.98
CA ALA A 61 -5.05 4.66 -14.31
C ALA A 61 -4.02 5.80 -14.24
N PRO A 62 -3.16 5.95 -15.27
CA PRO A 62 -2.06 6.92 -15.27
C PRO A 62 -2.53 8.35 -15.63
N LEU A 63 -3.53 8.86 -14.90
CA LEU A 63 -4.20 10.14 -15.20
C LEU A 63 -3.56 11.31 -14.43
N TYR A 64 -3.00 11.03 -13.25
CA TYR A 64 -2.28 12.01 -12.43
C TYR A 64 -0.76 11.79 -12.45
N SER A 65 -0.32 10.53 -12.37
CA SER A 65 1.08 10.08 -12.41
C SER A 65 1.21 8.96 -13.45
N PRO A 66 2.41 8.73 -14.05
CA PRO A 66 2.66 7.53 -14.86
C PRO A 66 2.57 6.21 -14.07
N GLU A 67 2.65 6.24 -12.74
CA GLU A 67 2.49 5.07 -11.88
C GLU A 67 1.00 4.70 -11.72
N PHE A 68 0.65 3.42 -11.92
CA PHE A 68 -0.70 2.89 -11.75
C PHE A 68 -0.67 1.44 -11.25
N VAL A 69 -1.74 0.99 -10.57
CA VAL A 69 -1.82 -0.35 -9.94
C VAL A 69 -3.20 -0.99 -10.12
#